data_AF-A0A379W6I4-F1
#
_entry.id   AF-A0A379W6I4-F1
#
_cell.length_a   1.000
_cell.length_b   1.000
_cell.length_c   1.000
_cell.angle_alpha   90.00
_cell.angle_beta   90.00
_cell.angle_gamma   90.00
#
_symmetry.space_group_name_H-M   'P 1'
#
loop_
_entity.id
_entity.type
_entity.pdbx_description
1 polymer ?
#
loop_
_entity_poly.entity_id
_entity_poly.type
_entity_poly.pdbx_seq_one_letter_code
_entity_poly.pdbx_strand_id
1 'polypeptide(L)'
;MTDIAQLLGKDADSLLQHRCMTIPSDQLYLPGKDYVDRVMIDNNRPPAVLRNMQTLYNTGRLAGTGYLSILPVDQGVEHSAGASFAANPRYFDPKNIVELAIEAGCNCVASTYGVLASVSRRYAHRIPFLVKLNHNETLSYSDRVRSDPVRQR
;
A
#
# COMPACT_ATOMS: atom_id res chain seq x y z
N MET A 1 -17.28 -6.98 -23.10
CA MET A 1 -15.86 -6.56 -23.17
C MET A 1 -15.83 -5.27 -23.97
N THR A 2 -15.20 -4.23 -23.44
CA THR A 2 -15.10 -2.93 -24.11
C THR A 2 -13.95 -2.97 -25.13
N ASP A 3 -14.20 -2.54 -26.36
CA ASP A 3 -13.16 -2.44 -27.39
C ASP A 3 -12.32 -1.18 -27.13
N ILE A 4 -11.14 -1.40 -26.55
CA ILE A 4 -10.20 -0.32 -26.17
C ILE A 4 -9.71 0.42 -27.41
N ALA A 5 -9.52 -0.25 -28.55
CA ALA A 5 -9.10 0.39 -29.78
C ALA A 5 -10.19 1.35 -30.29
N GLN A 6 -11.46 0.94 -30.21
CA GLN A 6 -12.58 1.79 -30.57
C GLN A 6 -12.68 3.05 -29.68
N LEU A 7 -12.46 2.92 -28.37
CA LEU A 7 -12.47 4.05 -27.44
C LEU A 7 -11.35 5.06 -27.70
N LEU A 8 -10.18 4.57 -28.12
CA LEU A 8 -9.01 5.41 -28.40
C LEU A 8 -9.03 6.01 -29.82
N GLY A 9 -9.84 5.45 -30.72
CA GLY A 9 -10.08 5.97 -32.07
C GLY A 9 -8.77 6.19 -32.84
N LYS A 10 -8.57 7.41 -33.34
CA LYS A 10 -7.39 7.79 -34.14
C LYS A 10 -6.05 7.67 -33.40
N ASP A 11 -6.07 7.70 -32.06
CA ASP A 11 -4.86 7.66 -31.25
C ASP A 11 -4.49 6.21 -30.85
N ALA A 12 -5.34 5.23 -31.16
CA ALA A 12 -5.19 3.84 -30.75
C ALA A 12 -3.82 3.26 -31.16
N ASP A 13 -3.43 3.43 -32.42
CA ASP A 13 -2.16 2.89 -32.92
C ASP A 13 -0.96 3.52 -32.21
N SER A 14 -0.96 4.85 -32.08
CA SER A 14 0.14 5.58 -31.44
C SER A 14 0.30 5.19 -29.96
N LEU A 15 -0.80 5.07 -29.21
CA LEU A 15 -0.77 4.80 -27.77
C LEU A 15 -0.53 3.33 -27.45
N LEU A 16 -1.19 2.40 -28.16
CA LEU A 16 -1.11 0.97 -27.85
C LEU A 16 0.18 0.34 -28.38
N GLN A 17 0.78 0.89 -29.43
CA GLN A 17 2.03 0.39 -30.00
C GLN A 17 3.26 1.19 -29.56
N HIS A 18 3.10 2.22 -28.73
CA HIS A 18 4.23 3.00 -28.24
C HIS A 18 5.23 2.11 -27.50
N ARG A 19 6.49 2.12 -27.95
CA ARG A 19 7.63 1.58 -27.22
C ARG A 19 8.60 2.71 -26.93
N CYS A 20 8.91 2.93 -25.66
CA CYS A 20 9.94 3.88 -25.25
C CYS A 20 11.30 3.37 -25.75
N MET A 21 11.95 4.15 -26.62
CA MET A 21 13.30 3.86 -27.14
C MET A 21 14.40 4.69 -26.46
N THR A 22 14.03 5.60 -25.56
CA THR A 22 14.97 6.55 -24.93
C THR A 22 15.87 5.88 -23.89
N ILE A 23 15.32 4.97 -23.09
CA ILE A 23 16.07 4.23 -22.07
C ILE A 23 15.85 2.74 -22.32
N PRO A 24 16.91 1.97 -22.64
CA PRO A 24 16.83 0.53 -22.79
C PRO A 24 16.31 -0.16 -21.52
N SER A 25 15.46 -1.18 -21.69
CA SER A 25 14.86 -1.90 -20.56
C SER A 25 15.86 -2.73 -19.75
N ASP A 26 16.99 -3.13 -20.37
CA ASP A 26 18.08 -3.88 -19.72
C ASP A 26 18.89 -3.00 -18.74
N GLN A 27 18.75 -1.68 -18.82
CA GLN A 27 19.30 -0.74 -17.85
C GLN A 27 18.39 -0.54 -16.62
N LEU A 28 17.23 -1.21 -16.58
CA LEU A 28 16.27 -1.08 -15.49
C LEU A 28 16.28 -2.31 -14.57
N TYR A 29 16.23 -2.05 -13.26
CA TYR A 29 15.94 -3.09 -12.28
C TYR A 29 14.45 -3.40 -12.25
N LEU A 30 14.00 -4.19 -13.22
CA LEU A 30 12.59 -4.57 -13.32
C LEU A 30 12.17 -5.53 -12.21
N PRO A 31 10.89 -5.51 -11.79
CA PRO A 31 10.32 -6.53 -10.91
C PRO A 31 10.49 -7.94 -11.49
N GLY A 32 10.81 -8.90 -10.63
CA GLY A 32 10.92 -10.31 -11.00
C GLY A 32 10.89 -11.20 -9.78
N LYS A 33 10.75 -12.51 -10.00
CA LYS A 33 10.81 -13.52 -8.93
C LYS A 33 12.10 -13.46 -8.10
N ASP A 34 13.17 -12.99 -8.74
CA ASP A 34 14.52 -12.85 -8.22
C ASP A 34 14.81 -11.45 -7.67
N TYR A 35 13.82 -10.56 -7.57
CA TYR A 35 14.06 -9.14 -7.27
C TYR A 35 14.78 -8.93 -5.93
N VAL A 36 14.48 -9.74 -4.92
CA VAL A 36 15.18 -9.66 -3.62
C VAL A 36 16.65 -10.03 -3.76
N ASP A 37 16.96 -11.11 -4.47
CA ASP A 37 18.32 -11.64 -4.65
C ASP A 37 19.14 -10.82 -5.65
N ARG A 38 18.51 -10.26 -6.68
CA ARG A 38 19.18 -9.50 -7.74
C ARG A 38 19.32 -8.02 -7.44
N VAL A 39 18.40 -7.43 -6.66
CA VAL A 39 18.33 -5.96 -6.47
C VAL A 39 18.42 -5.58 -5.00
N MET A 40 17.67 -6.25 -4.12
CA MET A 40 17.58 -5.81 -2.73
C MET A 40 18.81 -6.20 -1.89
N ILE A 41 19.52 -7.26 -2.26
CA ILE A 41 20.70 -7.77 -1.53
C ILE A 41 21.86 -6.76 -1.47
N ASP A 42 22.01 -5.94 -2.50
CA ASP A 42 23.12 -4.96 -2.60
C ASP A 42 22.92 -3.73 -1.71
N ASN A 43 21.81 -3.68 -0.98
CA ASN A 43 21.52 -2.60 -0.05
C ASN A 43 22.01 -2.94 1.36
N ASN A 44 22.19 -1.92 2.20
CA ASN A 44 22.51 -2.09 3.62
C ASN A 44 21.31 -2.55 4.49
N ARG A 45 20.43 -3.41 3.95
CA ARG A 45 19.26 -3.94 4.66
C ARG A 45 19.67 -5.15 5.51
N PRO A 46 19.28 -5.21 6.79
CA PRO A 46 19.53 -6.40 7.60
C PRO A 46 18.87 -7.66 7.01
N PRO A 47 19.42 -8.87 7.22
CA PRO A 47 18.84 -10.12 6.71
C PRO A 47 17.37 -10.35 7.10
N ALA A 48 16.95 -9.86 8.27
CA ALA A 48 15.55 -9.93 8.70
C ALA A 48 14.61 -9.12 7.79
N VAL A 49 15.06 -7.96 7.28
CA VAL A 49 14.30 -7.14 6.34
C VAL A 49 14.20 -7.87 5.00
N LEU A 50 15.30 -8.42 4.48
CA LEU A 50 15.29 -9.20 3.24
C LEU A 50 14.34 -10.40 3.32
N ARG A 51 14.33 -11.12 4.45
CA ARG A 51 13.37 -12.21 4.70
C ARG A 51 11.92 -11.73 4.65
N ASN A 52 11.61 -10.63 5.32
CA ASN A 52 10.25 -10.07 5.31
C ASN A 52 9.83 -9.59 3.93
N MET A 53 10.76 -9.00 3.16
CA MET A 53 10.52 -8.64 1.77
C MET A 53 10.24 -9.88 0.92
N GLN A 54 11.01 -10.96 1.09
CA GLN A 54 10.75 -12.21 0.39
C GLN A 54 9.36 -12.77 0.72
N THR A 55 8.95 -12.72 1.99
CA THR A 55 7.59 -13.10 2.41
C THR A 55 6.53 -12.26 1.69
N LEU A 56 6.71 -10.93 1.58
CA LEU A 56 5.80 -10.04 0.86
C LEU A 56 5.69 -10.42 -0.62
N TYR A 57 6.82 -10.57 -1.32
CA TYR A 57 6.85 -10.91 -2.74
C TYR A 57 6.33 -12.33 -3.05
N ASN A 58 6.28 -13.23 -2.06
CA ASN A 58 5.83 -14.61 -2.23
C ASN A 58 4.45 -14.90 -1.62
N THR A 59 3.71 -13.87 -1.19
CA THR A 59 2.34 -14.02 -0.68
C THR A 59 1.30 -13.53 -1.68
N GLY A 60 0.12 -14.13 -1.70
CA GLY A 60 -1.02 -13.65 -2.48
C GLY A 60 -0.98 -14.03 -3.97
N ARG A 61 -1.88 -13.43 -4.76
CA ARG A 61 -2.08 -13.76 -6.19
C ARG A 61 -0.87 -13.40 -7.04
N LEU A 62 -0.11 -12.37 -6.66
CA LEU A 62 1.08 -11.91 -7.38
C LEU A 62 2.38 -12.55 -6.86
N ALA A 63 2.28 -13.59 -6.02
CA ALA A 63 3.44 -14.30 -5.49
C ALA A 63 4.41 -14.72 -6.60
N GLY A 64 5.70 -14.42 -6.41
CA GLY A 64 6.75 -14.81 -7.35
C GLY A 64 6.75 -14.04 -8.67
N THR A 65 5.89 -13.04 -8.86
CA THR A 65 5.94 -12.18 -10.07
C THR A 65 6.92 -11.02 -9.94
N GLY A 66 7.32 -10.69 -8.71
CA GLY A 66 8.05 -9.46 -8.38
C GLY A 66 7.15 -8.24 -8.22
N TYR A 67 5.86 -8.31 -8.55
CA TYR A 67 4.89 -7.25 -8.30
C TYR A 67 4.19 -7.46 -6.95
N LEU A 68 3.72 -6.35 -6.35
CA LEU A 68 2.98 -6.35 -5.09
C LEU A 68 1.58 -5.76 -5.27
N SER A 69 0.58 -6.45 -4.73
CA SER A 69 -0.77 -5.96 -4.51
C SER A 69 -0.95 -5.75 -3.01
N ILE A 70 -1.20 -4.51 -2.62
CA ILE A 70 -1.34 -4.11 -1.22
C ILE A 70 -2.74 -3.54 -1.04
N LEU A 71 -3.43 -3.91 0.04
CA LEU A 71 -4.68 -3.25 0.44
C LEU A 71 -4.38 -2.17 1.49
N PRO A 72 -4.32 -0.88 1.11
CA PRO A 72 -4.12 0.21 2.07
C PRO A 72 -5.46 0.67 2.66
N VAL A 73 -5.61 0.57 3.99
CA VAL A 73 -6.75 1.12 4.73
C VAL A 73 -6.25 1.79 6.01
N ASP A 74 -5.88 3.06 5.94
CA ASP A 74 -5.42 3.89 7.06
C ASP A 74 -6.37 5.07 7.39
N GLN A 75 -7.36 5.34 6.53
CA GLN A 75 -8.25 6.51 6.64
C GLN A 75 -9.20 6.51 7.84
N GLY A 76 -9.48 5.36 8.46
CA GLY A 76 -10.38 5.29 9.63
C GLY A 76 -9.89 6.08 10.85
N VAL A 77 -8.59 6.38 10.91
CA VAL A 77 -7.98 7.23 11.95
C VAL A 77 -7.94 8.70 11.53
N GLU A 78 -7.76 9.00 10.24
CA GLU A 78 -7.49 10.37 9.75
C GLU A 78 -8.75 11.22 9.51
N HIS A 79 -9.89 10.58 9.22
CA HIS A 79 -11.13 11.28 8.83
C HIS A 79 -12.34 10.98 9.72
N SER A 80 -12.13 10.39 10.90
CA SER A 80 -13.14 9.75 11.77
C SER A 80 -13.72 8.47 11.15
N ALA A 81 -13.72 7.38 11.92
CA ALA A 81 -14.27 6.08 11.50
C ALA A 81 -15.72 6.18 10.99
N GLY A 82 -16.48 7.17 11.49
CA GLY A 82 -17.81 7.53 11.03
C GLY A 82 -17.86 7.92 9.55
N ALA A 83 -16.97 8.79 9.08
CA ALA A 83 -16.99 9.24 7.68
C ALA A 83 -16.49 8.14 6.71
N SER A 84 -15.47 7.37 7.10
CA SER A 84 -14.85 6.38 6.22
C SER A 84 -15.62 5.07 6.10
N PHE A 85 -16.38 4.68 7.14
CA PHE A 85 -17.06 3.38 7.17
C PHE A 85 -18.58 3.45 7.28
N ALA A 86 -19.19 4.64 7.31
CA ALA A 86 -20.65 4.77 7.32
C ALA A 86 -21.33 4.09 6.11
N ALA A 87 -20.69 4.13 4.94
CA ALA A 87 -21.23 3.48 3.73
C ALA A 87 -21.28 1.94 3.85
N ASN A 88 -20.40 1.34 4.65
CA ASN A 88 -20.42 -0.09 4.92
C ASN A 88 -19.97 -0.37 6.37
N PRO A 89 -20.92 -0.46 7.32
CA PRO A 89 -20.63 -0.57 8.74
C PRO A 89 -19.81 -1.80 9.16
N ARG A 90 -19.68 -2.82 8.30
CA ARG A 90 -18.86 -4.00 8.60
C ARG A 90 -17.39 -3.63 8.80
N TYR A 91 -16.89 -2.60 8.11
CA TYR A 91 -15.47 -2.23 8.15
C TYR A 91 -15.07 -1.41 9.39
N PHE A 92 -16.01 -1.14 10.31
CA PHE A 92 -15.65 -0.72 11.66
C PHE A 92 -14.91 -1.81 12.44
N ASP A 93 -15.15 -3.10 12.13
CA ASP A 93 -14.35 -4.20 12.68
C ASP A 93 -13.10 -4.41 11.78
N PRO A 94 -11.88 -4.15 12.31
CA PRO A 94 -10.62 -4.36 11.61
C PRO A 94 -10.46 -5.73 10.95
N LYS A 95 -11.12 -6.75 11.49
CA LYS A 95 -11.14 -8.09 10.93
C LYS A 95 -11.57 -8.10 9.46
N ASN A 96 -12.63 -7.37 9.12
CA ASN A 96 -13.19 -7.38 7.76
C ASN A 96 -12.22 -6.76 6.74
N ILE A 97 -11.35 -5.82 7.16
CA ILE A 97 -10.30 -5.27 6.30
C ILE A 97 -9.29 -6.35 5.93
N VAL A 98 -8.85 -7.14 6.91
CA VAL A 98 -7.87 -8.21 6.70
C VAL A 98 -8.46 -9.37 5.91
N GLU A 99 -9.71 -9.73 6.18
CA GLU A 99 -10.42 -10.77 5.42
C GLU A 99 -10.60 -10.38 3.96
N LEU A 100 -10.95 -9.12 3.68
CA LEU A 100 -10.99 -8.60 2.32
C LEU A 100 -9.63 -8.71 1.63
N ALA A 101 -8.52 -8.35 2.30
CA ALA A 101 -7.19 -8.45 1.72
C ALA A 101 -6.81 -9.90 1.36
N ILE A 102 -7.17 -10.85 2.23
CA ILE A 102 -6.92 -12.28 2.00
C ILE A 102 -7.76 -12.79 0.81
N GLU A 103 -9.06 -12.48 0.78
CA GLU A 103 -9.98 -12.88 -0.30
C GLU A 103 -9.58 -12.25 -1.65
N ALA A 104 -9.17 -10.99 -1.62
CA ALA A 104 -8.63 -10.29 -2.77
C ALA A 104 -7.27 -10.82 -3.21
N GLY A 105 -6.63 -11.73 -2.46
CA GLY A 105 -5.33 -12.30 -2.80
C GLY A 105 -4.20 -11.27 -2.76
N CYS A 106 -4.27 -10.28 -1.87
CA CYS A 106 -3.21 -9.29 -1.70
C CYS A 106 -1.93 -9.93 -1.12
N ASN A 107 -0.79 -9.33 -1.44
CA ASN A 107 0.51 -9.65 -0.85
C ASN A 107 0.57 -9.19 0.61
N CYS A 108 -0.06 -8.08 0.95
CA CYS A 108 -0.18 -7.59 2.32
C CYS A 108 -1.36 -6.64 2.53
N VAL A 109 -1.69 -6.42 3.80
CA VAL A 109 -2.61 -5.36 4.26
C VAL A 109 -1.80 -4.26 4.93
N ALA A 110 -2.08 -3.01 4.57
CA ALA A 110 -1.45 -1.84 5.15
C ALA A 110 -2.48 -1.02 5.94
N SER A 111 -2.19 -0.75 7.22
CA SER A 111 -3.07 0.02 8.09
C SER A 111 -2.31 0.58 9.29
N THR A 112 -3.00 1.30 10.16
CA THR A 112 -2.42 1.88 11.38
C THR A 112 -2.08 0.79 12.40
N TYR A 113 -1.16 1.13 13.31
CA TYR A 113 -0.72 0.19 14.35
C TYR A 113 -1.88 -0.37 15.17
N GLY A 114 -2.82 0.48 15.61
CA GLY A 114 -3.96 0.04 16.44
C GLY A 114 -4.86 -0.97 15.73
N VAL A 115 -5.19 -0.70 14.46
CA VAL A 115 -6.02 -1.60 13.62
C VAL A 115 -5.33 -2.95 13.49
N LEU A 116 -4.07 -2.98 13.05
CA LEU A 116 -3.34 -4.23 12.83
C LEU A 116 -3.06 -4.98 14.15
N ALA A 117 -2.70 -4.27 15.22
CA ALA A 117 -2.43 -4.87 16.52
C ALA A 117 -3.66 -5.61 17.06
N SER A 118 -4.86 -5.03 16.92
CA SER A 118 -6.13 -5.60 17.42
C SER A 118 -6.46 -6.98 16.84
N VAL A 119 -5.97 -7.29 15.63
CA VAL A 119 -6.25 -8.53 14.91
C VAL A 119 -5.01 -9.39 14.64
N SER A 120 -3.84 -8.94 15.09
CA SER A 120 -2.52 -9.55 14.84
C SER A 120 -2.45 -11.04 15.18
N ARG A 121 -2.87 -11.43 16.39
CA ARG A 121 -2.84 -12.83 16.85
C ARG A 121 -3.62 -13.77 15.92
N ARG A 122 -4.63 -13.24 15.23
CA ARG A 122 -5.55 -14.02 14.41
C ARG A 122 -5.11 -14.10 12.94
N TYR A 123 -4.37 -13.10 12.42
CA TYR A 123 -4.09 -13.01 10.99
C TYR A 123 -2.63 -12.75 10.57
N ALA A 124 -1.73 -12.32 11.46
CA ALA A 124 -0.36 -11.97 11.08
C ALA A 124 0.44 -13.17 10.51
N HIS A 125 0.04 -14.40 10.83
CA HIS A 125 0.61 -15.63 10.28
C HIS A 125 -0.08 -16.10 8.97
N ARG A 126 -1.12 -15.40 8.53
CA ARG A 126 -1.91 -15.73 7.32
C ARG A 126 -1.65 -14.75 6.18
N ILE A 127 -1.41 -13.48 6.50
CA ILE A 127 -1.06 -12.44 5.53
C ILE A 127 -0.09 -11.44 6.18
N PRO A 128 0.96 -10.99 5.47
CA PRO A 128 1.86 -9.95 5.94
C PRO A 128 1.14 -8.64 6.27
N PHE A 129 1.60 -7.99 7.33
CA PHE A 129 1.12 -6.70 7.79
C PHE A 129 2.16 -5.62 7.47
N LEU A 130 1.71 -4.52 6.87
CA LEU A 130 2.52 -3.33 6.61
C LEU A 130 2.02 -2.18 7.49
N VAL A 131 2.72 -1.91 8.58
CA VAL A 131 2.30 -0.87 9.53
C VAL A 131 2.61 0.51 8.99
N LYS A 132 1.57 1.33 8.83
CA LYS A 132 1.70 2.75 8.53
C LYS A 132 2.03 3.50 9.83
N LEU A 133 3.28 3.93 9.97
CA LEU A 133 3.77 4.62 11.18
C LEU A 133 3.39 6.11 11.21
N ASN A 134 3.39 6.76 10.05
CA ASN A 134 3.06 8.18 9.93
C ASN A 134 1.55 8.35 9.73
N HIS A 135 0.93 9.32 10.38
CA HIS A 135 -0.45 9.74 10.16
C HIS A 135 -0.50 11.25 10.21
N ASN A 136 -1.32 11.88 9.37
CA ASN A 136 -1.56 13.32 9.44
C ASN A 136 -2.82 13.54 10.26
N GLU A 137 -2.69 13.86 11.54
CA GLU A 137 -3.85 14.14 12.39
C GLU A 137 -4.46 15.51 12.04
N THR A 138 -5.61 15.48 11.37
CA THR A 138 -6.45 16.69 11.18
C THR A 138 -6.98 17.26 12.50
N LEU A 139 -6.98 16.47 13.57
CA LEU A 139 -7.40 16.89 14.93
C LEU A 139 -6.39 17.82 15.64
N SER A 140 -5.17 17.97 15.11
CA SER A 140 -4.16 18.88 15.70
C SER A 140 -4.21 20.30 15.14
N TYR A 141 -5.04 20.59 14.12
CA TYR A 141 -5.08 21.90 13.45
C TYR A 141 -6.39 22.68 13.70
N SER A 142 -6.87 22.67 14.94
CA SER A 142 -7.91 23.60 15.39
C SER A 142 -7.87 23.81 16.90
N ASP A 143 -6.71 24.24 17.45
CA ASP A 143 -6.64 24.90 18.77
C ASP A 143 -5.31 25.62 19.09
N ARG A 144 -4.34 25.70 18.17
CA ARG A 144 -3.24 26.67 18.32
C ARG A 144 -3.61 28.04 17.75
N VAL A 145 -4.71 28.60 18.25
CA VAL A 145 -4.81 30.07 18.33
C VAL A 145 -3.74 30.48 19.33
N ARG A 146 -2.70 31.06 18.76
CA ARG A 146 -1.54 31.65 19.39
C ARG A 146 -1.93 32.57 20.55
N SER A 147 -1.96 32.05 21.77
CA SER A 147 -1.87 32.87 22.98
C SER A 147 -0.40 33.17 23.24
N ASP A 148 0.16 34.13 22.48
CA ASP A 148 1.42 34.80 22.83
C ASP A 148 1.07 36.07 23.63
N PRO A 149 1.17 36.09 24.99
CA PRO A 149 1.09 37.33 25.74
C PRO A 149 2.49 37.88 26.03
N VAL A 150 3.37 38.00 25.03
CA VAL A 150 4.66 38.72 25.20
C VAL A 150 5.04 39.45 23.92
N ARG A 151 4.29 40.51 23.61
CA ARG A 151 4.78 41.61 22.77
C ARG A 151 4.05 42.91 23.09
N GLN A 152 4.26 43.39 24.31
CA GLN A 152 4.19 44.83 24.61
C GLN A 152 5.43 45.20 25.43
N ARG A 153 6.14 46.21 24.92
CA ARG A 153 7.45 46.75 25.30
C ARG A 153 8.65 46.06 24.68
#